data_AF-A0A7C6N366-F1
#
_entry.id   AF-A0A7C6N366-F1
#
_cell.length_a   1.000
_cell.length_b   1.000
_cell.length_c   1.000
_cell.angle_alpha   90.00
_cell.angle_beta   90.00
_cell.angle_gamma   90.00
#
_symmetry.space_group_name_H-M   'P 1'
#
loop_
_entity.id
_entity.type
_entity.pdbx_description
1 polymer ?
#
loop_
_entity_poly.entity_id
_entity_poly.type
_entity_poly.pdbx_seq_one_letter_code
_entity_poly.pdbx_strand_id
1 'polypeptide(L)'
;LKLLTNKPIAVITNGALMSDSLVRQELKNADIVLPSLDACSQETFKKINRPHGSIRFDDVVNGIREFSKDFKGEIWMETMIIKNINDNTESFLELKKLLDTIDYHRLYINSPVRPPAEEFVEQPSKKSIKEAVSILGGISIDELVSEGFYSEVEDDYEAVLSIIERHPMNQFEIKSFIDKRGKADINEFFNRLNNDENIEVINYKNYNTYRLK
;
A
#
# COMPACT_ATOMS: atom_id res chain seq x y z
N LEU A 1 6.60 -20.63 -8.00
CA LEU A 1 6.97 -20.08 -6.67
C LEU A 1 6.87 -21.13 -5.56
N LYS A 2 5.76 -21.89 -5.44
CA LYS A 2 5.62 -22.96 -4.42
C LYS A 2 6.74 -24.02 -4.44
N LEU A 3 7.34 -24.28 -5.59
CA LEU A 3 8.49 -25.19 -5.72
C LEU A 3 9.82 -24.59 -5.22
N LEU A 4 9.88 -23.27 -4.99
CA LEU A 4 11.10 -22.53 -4.63
C LEU A 4 11.16 -22.17 -3.15
N THR A 5 10.04 -22.27 -2.42
CA THR A 5 9.97 -21.89 -1.00
C THR A 5 8.87 -22.67 -0.28
N ASN A 6 9.09 -22.94 1.01
CA ASN A 6 8.09 -23.48 1.92
C ASN A 6 7.32 -22.39 2.69
N LYS A 7 7.68 -21.11 2.50
CA LYS A 7 6.97 -19.98 3.11
C LYS A 7 5.63 -19.72 2.41
N PRO A 8 4.64 -19.13 3.10
CA PRO A 8 3.40 -18.70 2.47
C PRO A 8 3.66 -17.68 1.35
N ILE A 9 2.91 -17.80 0.26
CA ILE A 9 2.96 -16.89 -0.88
C ILE A 9 1.76 -15.96 -0.82
N ALA A 10 2.06 -14.67 -0.73
CA ALA A 10 1.07 -13.61 -0.82
C ALA A 10 1.13 -12.94 -2.20
N VAL A 11 -0.02 -12.66 -2.78
CA VAL A 11 -0.15 -11.86 -4.00
C VAL A 11 -0.87 -10.56 -3.67
N ILE A 12 -0.19 -9.44 -3.84
CA ILE A 12 -0.78 -8.10 -3.75
C ILE A 12 -1.23 -7.70 -5.15
N THR A 13 -2.48 -7.27 -5.31
CA THR A 13 -3.05 -6.95 -6.61
C THR A 13 -4.01 -5.77 -6.53
N ASN A 14 -4.02 -4.92 -7.55
CA ASN A 14 -5.01 -3.85 -7.67
C ASN A 14 -6.41 -4.35 -8.08
N GLY A 15 -6.57 -5.67 -8.28
CA GLY A 15 -7.84 -6.31 -8.59
C GLY A 15 -8.39 -6.07 -10.00
N ALA A 16 -7.73 -5.24 -10.83
CA ALA A 16 -8.31 -4.67 -12.05
C ALA A 16 -8.73 -5.72 -13.10
N LEU A 17 -8.06 -6.88 -13.13
CA LEU A 17 -8.36 -7.99 -14.05
C LEU A 17 -8.97 -9.20 -13.35
N MET A 18 -9.44 -9.07 -12.11
CA MET A 18 -10.09 -10.19 -11.41
C MET A 18 -11.46 -10.55 -11.99
N SER A 19 -12.01 -9.76 -12.92
CA SER A 19 -13.17 -10.14 -13.72
C SER A 19 -12.86 -11.28 -14.71
N ASP A 20 -11.59 -11.46 -15.10
CA ASP A 20 -11.15 -12.59 -15.91
C ASP A 20 -11.03 -13.86 -15.06
N SER A 21 -11.78 -14.89 -15.45
CA SER A 21 -11.76 -16.20 -14.80
C SER A 21 -10.37 -16.85 -14.77
N LEU A 22 -9.55 -16.68 -15.81
CA LEU A 22 -8.21 -17.26 -15.88
C LEU A 22 -7.28 -16.62 -14.84
N VAL A 23 -7.34 -15.29 -14.72
CA VAL A 23 -6.61 -14.55 -13.67
C VAL A 23 -7.02 -15.07 -12.29
N ARG A 24 -8.32 -15.27 -12.04
CA ARG A 24 -8.79 -15.84 -10.78
C ARG A 24 -8.28 -17.26 -10.53
N GLN A 25 -8.21 -18.11 -11.55
CA GLN A 25 -7.67 -19.46 -11.37
C GLN A 25 -6.18 -19.43 -11.02
N GLU A 26 -5.40 -18.57 -11.65
CA GLU A 26 -3.97 -18.44 -11.33
C GLU A 26 -3.75 -17.91 -9.91
N LEU A 27 -4.58 -16.96 -9.45
CA LEU A 27 -4.53 -16.44 -8.08
C LEU A 27 -4.80 -17.51 -7.02
N LYS A 28 -5.56 -18.57 -7.33
CA LYS A 28 -5.85 -19.66 -6.37
C LYS A 28 -4.60 -20.45 -5.97
N ASN A 29 -3.48 -20.30 -6.68
CA ASN A 29 -2.21 -20.93 -6.33
C ASN A 29 -1.48 -20.24 -5.16
N ALA A 30 -1.92 -19.04 -4.75
CA ALA A 30 -1.39 -18.31 -3.61
C ALA A 30 -2.04 -18.77 -2.29
N ASP A 31 -1.35 -18.54 -1.17
CA ASP A 31 -1.92 -18.76 0.16
C ASP A 31 -2.75 -17.57 0.63
N ILE A 32 -2.34 -16.36 0.23
CA ILE A 32 -2.96 -15.10 0.60
C ILE A 32 -3.08 -14.23 -0.64
N VAL A 33 -4.23 -13.59 -0.84
CA VAL A 33 -4.43 -12.61 -1.90
C VAL A 33 -4.94 -11.32 -1.28
N LEU A 34 -4.30 -10.20 -1.66
CA LEU A 34 -4.60 -8.87 -1.16
C LEU A 34 -5.10 -7.98 -2.31
N PRO A 35 -6.41 -8.03 -2.62
CA PRO A 35 -6.99 -7.15 -3.64
C PRO A 35 -7.31 -5.78 -3.06
N SER A 36 -6.92 -4.73 -3.77
CA SER A 36 -7.27 -3.34 -3.43
C SER A 36 -8.71 -3.01 -3.87
N LEU A 37 -9.46 -2.35 -2.99
CA LEU A 37 -10.78 -1.76 -3.24
C LEU A 37 -10.83 -0.37 -2.60
N ASP A 38 -10.37 0.64 -3.35
CA ASP A 38 -10.21 2.02 -2.85
C ASP A 38 -11.43 2.93 -3.13
N ALA A 39 -12.40 2.42 -3.88
CA ALA A 39 -13.51 3.18 -4.43
C ALA A 39 -14.86 2.47 -4.19
N CYS A 40 -15.93 3.25 -4.20
CA CYS A 40 -17.30 2.75 -4.06
C CYS A 40 -18.17 2.97 -5.32
N SER A 41 -17.63 3.63 -6.35
CA SER A 41 -18.33 3.93 -7.59
C SER A 41 -17.36 4.01 -8.77
N GLN A 42 -17.89 3.94 -10.00
CA GLN A 42 -17.09 4.11 -11.21
C GLN A 42 -16.35 5.46 -11.28
N GLU A 43 -16.96 6.52 -10.74
CA GLU A 43 -16.37 7.87 -10.69
C GLU A 43 -15.18 7.91 -9.73
N THR A 44 -15.37 7.45 -8.48
CA THR A 44 -14.30 7.41 -7.47
C THR A 44 -13.18 6.46 -7.89
N PHE A 45 -13.52 5.34 -8.53
CA PHE A 45 -12.55 4.38 -9.09
C PHE A 45 -11.67 5.00 -10.18
N LYS A 46 -12.26 5.82 -11.07
CA LYS A 46 -11.48 6.56 -12.07
C LYS A 46 -10.59 7.62 -11.45
N LYS A 47 -11.07 8.29 -10.40
CA LYS A 47 -10.32 9.35 -9.72
C LYS A 47 -9.11 8.80 -8.95
N ILE A 48 -9.28 7.67 -8.26
CA ILE A 48 -8.25 7.07 -7.41
C ILE A 48 -7.36 6.12 -8.22
N ASN A 49 -7.94 5.06 -8.78
CA ASN A 49 -7.18 3.96 -9.38
C ASN A 49 -6.80 4.21 -10.85
N ARG A 50 -7.45 5.19 -11.51
CA ARG A 50 -7.19 5.57 -12.91
C ARG A 50 -7.03 4.35 -13.84
N PRO A 51 -8.00 3.42 -13.82
CA PRO A 51 -7.88 2.17 -14.55
C PRO A 51 -7.86 2.42 -16.06
N HIS A 52 -7.42 1.43 -16.82
CA HIS A 52 -7.61 1.44 -18.27
C HIS A 52 -9.10 1.61 -18.60
N GLY A 53 -9.44 2.39 -19.63
CA GLY A 53 -10.82 2.80 -19.91
C GLY A 53 -11.81 1.67 -20.20
N SER A 54 -11.31 0.47 -20.53
CA SER A 54 -12.12 -0.74 -20.72
C SER A 54 -12.51 -1.43 -19.42
N ILE A 55 -11.89 -1.08 -18.29
CA ILE A 55 -12.12 -1.73 -16.99
C ILE A 55 -13.21 -0.98 -16.26
N ARG A 56 -14.30 -1.70 -15.93
CA ARG A 56 -15.42 -1.16 -15.18
C ARG A 56 -15.32 -1.54 -13.71
N PHE A 57 -15.71 -0.60 -12.85
CA PHE A 57 -15.71 -0.80 -11.41
C PHE A 57 -16.55 -2.01 -10.97
N ASP A 58 -17.76 -2.15 -11.50
CA ASP A 58 -18.65 -3.27 -11.16
C ASP A 58 -18.05 -4.62 -11.54
N ASP A 59 -17.31 -4.69 -12.66
CA ASP A 59 -16.66 -5.92 -13.12
C ASP A 59 -15.53 -6.32 -12.15
N VAL A 60 -14.77 -5.34 -11.65
CA VAL A 60 -13.73 -5.57 -10.63
C VAL A 60 -14.34 -6.08 -9.33
N VAL A 61 -15.38 -5.41 -8.82
CA VAL A 61 -16.07 -5.82 -7.58
C VAL A 61 -16.69 -7.21 -7.73
N ASN A 62 -17.33 -7.50 -8.86
CA ASN A 62 -17.90 -8.81 -9.14
C ASN A 62 -16.80 -9.89 -9.25
N GLY A 63 -15.68 -9.58 -9.89
CA GLY A 63 -14.53 -10.48 -9.97
C GLY A 63 -13.96 -10.85 -8.59
N ILE A 64 -13.81 -9.86 -7.70
CA ILE A 64 -13.38 -10.10 -6.31
C ILE A 64 -14.41 -10.95 -5.56
N ARG A 65 -15.71 -10.64 -5.70
CA ARG A 65 -16.80 -11.40 -5.07
C ARG A 65 -16.89 -12.84 -5.58
N GLU A 66 -16.65 -13.08 -6.86
CA GLU A 66 -16.61 -14.43 -7.41
C GLU A 66 -15.38 -15.20 -6.91
N PHE A 67 -14.22 -14.53 -6.85
CA PHE A 67 -13.01 -15.11 -6.30
C PHE A 67 -13.19 -15.53 -4.83
N SER A 68 -13.86 -14.71 -4.02
CA SER A 68 -14.02 -14.94 -2.59
C SER A 68 -14.81 -16.19 -2.22
N LYS A 69 -15.72 -16.64 -3.11
CA LYS A 69 -16.55 -17.82 -2.86
C LYS A 69 -15.77 -19.14 -2.92
N ASP A 70 -14.78 -19.20 -3.82
CA ASP A 70 -14.09 -20.46 -4.15
C ASP A 70 -12.64 -20.51 -3.67
N PHE A 71 -12.04 -19.37 -3.34
CA PHE A 71 -10.67 -19.32 -2.85
C PHE A 71 -10.56 -19.97 -1.46
N LYS A 72 -9.53 -20.81 -1.29
CA LYS A 72 -9.32 -21.58 -0.04
C LYS A 72 -8.25 -20.99 0.88
N GLY A 73 -7.51 -19.99 0.39
CA GLY A 73 -6.57 -19.21 1.19
C GLY A 73 -7.24 -18.03 1.88
N GLU A 74 -6.43 -17.10 2.37
CA GLU A 74 -6.91 -15.89 3.03
C GLU A 74 -7.03 -14.71 2.05
N ILE A 75 -8.15 -14.00 2.11
CA ILE A 75 -8.33 -12.73 1.39
C ILE A 75 -8.16 -11.60 2.39
N TRP A 76 -7.16 -10.74 2.17
CA TRP A 76 -6.97 -9.53 2.95
C TRP A 76 -7.25 -8.33 2.06
N MET A 77 -8.44 -7.76 2.17
CA MET A 77 -8.82 -6.57 1.42
C MET A 77 -7.94 -5.40 1.83
N GLU A 78 -7.56 -4.56 0.86
CA GLU A 78 -6.88 -3.30 1.12
C GLU A 78 -7.72 -2.12 0.63
N THR A 79 -7.77 -1.04 1.40
CA THR A 79 -8.42 0.21 0.98
C THR A 79 -7.57 1.40 1.38
N MET A 80 -7.26 2.28 0.43
CA MET A 80 -6.54 3.52 0.68
C MET A 80 -7.50 4.70 0.86
N ILE A 81 -7.41 5.36 2.02
CA ILE A 81 -8.17 6.58 2.30
C ILE A 81 -7.33 7.81 1.95
N ILE A 82 -7.89 8.70 1.14
CA ILE A 82 -7.25 9.90 0.60
C ILE A 82 -8.09 11.12 0.96
N LYS A 83 -7.41 12.14 1.49
CA LYS A 83 -8.02 13.39 1.94
C LYS A 83 -8.85 14.05 0.84
N ASN A 84 -10.05 14.51 1.18
CA ASN A 84 -11.01 15.17 0.29
C ASN A 84 -11.42 14.35 -0.95
N ILE A 85 -11.16 13.04 -0.98
CA ILE A 85 -11.57 12.14 -2.07
C ILE A 85 -12.56 11.10 -1.56
N ASN A 86 -12.15 10.27 -0.61
CA ASN A 86 -12.97 9.20 -0.03
C ASN A 86 -12.90 9.16 1.50
N ASP A 87 -12.48 10.26 2.14
CA ASP A 87 -12.23 10.37 3.60
C ASP A 87 -13.44 10.90 4.39
N ASN A 88 -14.65 10.59 3.94
CA ASN A 88 -15.92 11.03 4.50
C ASN A 88 -16.86 9.85 4.83
N THR A 89 -17.79 10.09 5.77
CA THR A 89 -18.72 9.06 6.29
C THR A 89 -19.53 8.37 5.19
N GLU A 90 -20.02 9.11 4.19
CA GLU A 90 -20.81 8.54 3.08
C GLU A 90 -19.99 7.52 2.29
N SER A 91 -18.75 7.88 1.94
CA SER A 91 -17.82 6.98 1.23
C SER A 91 -17.53 5.72 2.04
N PHE A 92 -17.34 5.85 3.36
CA PHE A 92 -17.12 4.71 4.24
C PHE A 92 -18.33 3.77 4.32
N LEU A 93 -19.54 4.32 4.40
CA LEU A 93 -20.76 3.51 4.43
C LEU A 93 -21.02 2.80 3.10
N GLU A 94 -20.79 3.45 1.97
CA GLU A 94 -20.91 2.81 0.65
C GLU A 94 -19.84 1.72 0.45
N LEU A 95 -18.60 1.98 0.85
CA LEU A 95 -17.54 0.96 0.82
C LEU A 95 -17.88 -0.23 1.74
N LYS A 96 -18.42 0.04 2.93
CA LYS A 96 -18.89 -1.01 3.86
C LYS A 96 -19.93 -1.91 3.21
N LYS A 97 -20.93 -1.33 2.53
CA LYS A 97 -21.94 -2.11 1.79
C LYS A 97 -21.32 -3.05 0.76
N LEU A 98 -20.31 -2.59 0.02
CA LEU A 98 -19.62 -3.41 -0.97
C LEU A 98 -18.81 -4.53 -0.32
N LEU A 99 -18.04 -4.20 0.73
CA LEU A 99 -17.25 -5.16 1.49
C LEU A 99 -18.15 -6.25 2.10
N ASP A 100 -19.32 -5.91 2.61
CA ASP A 100 -20.28 -6.87 3.18
C ASP A 100 -20.82 -7.88 2.16
N THR A 101 -20.58 -7.66 0.85
CA THR A 101 -20.90 -8.63 -0.20
C THR A 101 -19.76 -9.59 -0.55
N ILE A 102 -18.59 -9.44 0.08
CA ILE A 102 -17.36 -10.18 -0.24
C ILE A 102 -16.94 -10.97 1.00
N ASP A 103 -16.60 -12.26 0.82
CA ASP A 103 -16.09 -13.10 1.89
C ASP A 103 -14.57 -12.86 2.06
N TYR A 104 -14.18 -12.06 3.05
CA TYR A 104 -12.77 -11.77 3.32
C TYR A 104 -12.40 -12.00 4.79
N HIS A 105 -11.10 -12.13 5.06
CA HIS A 105 -10.58 -12.46 6.39
C HIS A 105 -10.10 -11.22 7.15
N ARG A 106 -9.51 -10.27 6.42
CA ARG A 106 -8.97 -9.02 6.99
C ARG A 106 -9.25 -7.86 6.06
N LEU A 107 -9.41 -6.69 6.63
CA LEU A 107 -9.41 -5.42 5.92
C LEU A 107 -8.27 -4.56 6.46
N TYR A 108 -7.39 -4.14 5.58
CA TYR A 108 -6.35 -3.18 5.88
C TYR A 108 -6.70 -1.81 5.31
N ILE A 109 -6.59 -0.80 6.17
CA ILE A 109 -6.85 0.60 5.86
C ILE A 109 -5.50 1.30 5.74
N ASN A 110 -5.22 1.78 4.53
CA ASN A 110 -4.01 2.49 4.16
C ASN A 110 -4.28 3.99 4.04
N SER A 111 -3.21 4.78 4.12
CA SER A 111 -3.23 6.19 3.76
C SER A 111 -1.94 6.57 3.02
N PRO A 112 -1.90 7.68 2.25
CA PRO A 112 -0.68 8.12 1.57
C PRO A 112 0.31 8.72 2.58
N VAL A 113 0.98 7.84 3.33
CA VAL A 113 2.05 8.17 4.29
C VAL A 113 3.36 8.56 3.61
N ARG A 114 3.56 8.12 2.37
CA ARG A 114 4.72 8.46 1.53
C ARG A 114 4.36 9.59 0.57
N PRO A 115 5.35 10.38 0.10
CA PRO A 115 5.12 11.40 -0.92
C PRO A 115 4.44 10.79 -2.15
N PRO A 116 3.24 11.24 -2.53
CA PRO A 116 2.56 10.73 -3.69
C PRO A 116 3.18 11.29 -4.98
N ALA A 117 2.93 10.60 -6.09
CA ALA A 117 3.33 11.10 -7.41
C ALA A 117 2.54 12.36 -7.83
N GLU A 118 1.38 12.57 -7.23
CA GLU A 118 0.42 13.62 -7.58
C GLU A 118 0.27 14.60 -6.42
N GLU A 119 0.46 15.90 -6.68
CA GLU A 119 0.46 16.94 -5.65
C GLU A 119 -0.88 17.09 -4.91
N PHE A 120 -2.00 16.75 -5.56
CA PHE A 120 -3.33 16.84 -4.96
C PHE A 120 -3.65 15.68 -4.00
N VAL A 121 -2.83 14.63 -3.97
CA VAL A 121 -3.02 13.50 -3.08
C VAL A 121 -2.43 13.85 -1.72
N GLU A 122 -3.28 13.81 -0.70
CA GLU A 122 -2.90 14.17 0.66
C GLU A 122 -3.37 13.11 1.66
N GLN A 123 -2.62 12.98 2.75
CA GLN A 123 -3.01 12.11 3.86
C GLN A 123 -4.28 12.64 4.54
N PRO A 124 -5.30 11.80 4.77
CA PRO A 124 -6.47 12.16 5.56
C PRO A 124 -6.07 12.47 7.01
N SER A 125 -6.98 13.14 7.72
CA SER A 125 -6.75 13.43 9.14
C SER A 125 -6.79 12.14 9.97
N LYS A 126 -6.06 12.12 11.11
CA LYS A 126 -6.15 11.00 12.08
C LYS A 126 -7.59 10.73 12.54
N LYS A 127 -8.42 11.77 12.62
CA LYS A 127 -9.85 11.64 12.95
C LYS A 127 -10.59 10.84 11.88
N SER A 128 -10.35 11.17 10.61
CA SER A 128 -10.97 10.47 9.47
C SER A 128 -10.52 9.00 9.39
N ILE A 129 -9.23 8.70 9.60
CA ILE A 129 -8.75 7.30 9.67
C ILE A 129 -9.43 6.53 10.81
N LYS A 130 -9.57 7.12 12.00
CA LYS A 130 -10.27 6.49 13.13
C LYS A 130 -11.74 6.23 12.83
N GLU A 131 -12.40 7.16 12.14
CA GLU A 131 -13.77 7.00 11.68
C GLU A 131 -13.88 5.86 10.65
N ALA A 132 -12.99 5.81 9.66
CA ALA A 132 -12.91 4.72 8.69
C ALA A 132 -12.72 3.36 9.38
N VAL A 133 -11.77 3.24 10.31
CA VAL A 133 -11.55 2.04 11.13
C VAL A 133 -12.83 1.63 11.86
N SER A 134 -13.52 2.59 12.50
CA SER A 134 -14.74 2.32 13.25
C SER A 134 -15.91 1.84 12.39
N ILE A 135 -16.07 2.38 11.17
CA ILE A 135 -17.19 2.05 10.27
C ILE A 135 -16.91 0.77 9.49
N LEU A 136 -15.69 0.66 8.96
CA LEU A 136 -15.30 -0.46 8.08
C LEU A 136 -14.92 -1.72 8.87
N GLY A 137 -14.48 -1.57 10.12
CA GLY A 137 -14.00 -2.68 10.95
C GLY A 137 -12.61 -3.19 10.55
N GLY A 138 -11.80 -2.34 9.90
CA GLY A 138 -10.47 -2.69 9.40
C GLY A 138 -9.33 -2.32 10.35
N ILE A 139 -8.11 -2.73 9.98
CA ILE A 139 -6.87 -2.45 10.70
C ILE A 139 -6.15 -1.30 9.98
N SER A 140 -5.86 -0.21 10.69
CA SER A 140 -5.03 0.88 10.16
C SER A 140 -3.57 0.43 10.05
N ILE A 141 -3.01 0.40 8.83
CA ILE A 141 -1.61 0.05 8.62
C ILE A 141 -0.67 1.11 9.20
N ASP A 142 -1.08 2.38 9.18
CA ASP A 142 -0.30 3.48 9.75
C ASP A 142 -0.06 3.33 11.27
N GLU A 143 -0.91 2.56 11.96
CA GLU A 143 -0.79 2.28 13.39
C GLU A 143 -0.04 0.97 13.68
N LEU A 144 0.25 0.16 12.66
CA LEU A 144 1.09 -1.03 12.82
C LEU A 144 2.55 -0.59 13.00
N VAL A 145 3.12 -0.96 14.14
CA VAL A 145 4.53 -0.69 14.45
C VAL A 145 5.40 -1.42 13.42
N SER A 146 5.98 -0.67 12.49
CA SER A 146 6.98 -1.21 11.56
C SER A 146 8.18 -1.73 12.35
N GLU A 147 8.52 -3.00 12.17
CA GLU A 147 9.78 -3.59 12.66
C GLU A 147 11.02 -3.04 11.91
N GLY A 148 10.86 -1.98 11.10
CA GLY A 148 11.92 -1.32 10.35
C GLY A 148 12.24 -2.00 9.02
N PHE A 149 13.22 -1.44 8.32
CA PHE A 149 13.68 -1.94 7.02
C PHE A 149 14.75 -3.02 7.18
N TYR A 150 14.86 -3.90 6.19
CA TYR A 150 15.90 -4.93 6.09
C TYR A 150 16.51 -4.93 4.69
N SER A 151 17.83 -5.11 4.61
CA SER A 151 18.55 -5.30 3.35
C SER A 151 19.73 -6.23 3.56
N GLU A 152 19.94 -7.14 2.61
CA GLU A 152 21.09 -8.06 2.59
C GLU A 152 22.36 -7.39 2.02
N VAL A 153 22.23 -6.20 1.42
CA VAL A 153 23.37 -5.42 0.92
C VAL A 153 24.26 -5.05 2.09
N GLU A 154 25.57 -5.34 2.01
CA GLU A 154 26.51 -5.07 3.10
C GLU A 154 26.81 -3.59 3.29
N ASP A 155 27.04 -2.85 2.20
CA ASP A 155 27.28 -1.40 2.24
C ASP A 155 25.98 -0.66 2.59
N ASP A 156 26.04 0.17 3.64
CA ASP A 156 24.87 0.86 4.17
C ASP A 156 24.27 1.87 3.18
N TYR A 157 25.10 2.49 2.34
CA TYR A 157 24.65 3.48 1.37
C TYR A 157 23.96 2.81 0.19
N GLU A 158 24.57 1.79 -0.39
CA GLU A 158 23.97 0.96 -1.43
C GLU A 158 22.70 0.26 -0.92
N ALA A 159 22.68 -0.14 0.35
CA ALA A 159 21.48 -0.70 0.99
C ALA A 159 20.34 0.33 0.98
N VAL A 160 20.59 1.57 1.38
CA VAL A 160 19.58 2.64 1.33
C VAL A 160 19.17 2.97 -0.09
N LEU A 161 20.11 3.10 -1.05
CA LEU A 161 19.80 3.33 -2.46
C LEU A 161 18.86 2.27 -3.02
N SER A 162 19.15 0.99 -2.77
CA SER A 162 18.32 -0.13 -3.23
C SER A 162 16.91 -0.15 -2.65
N ILE A 163 16.70 0.49 -1.49
CA ILE A 163 15.39 0.66 -0.86
C ILE A 163 14.70 1.89 -1.45
N ILE A 164 15.36 3.07 -1.47
CA ILE A 164 14.76 4.34 -1.93
C ILE A 164 14.48 4.39 -3.44
N GLU A 165 15.06 3.47 -4.22
CA GLU A 165 14.68 3.20 -5.61
C GLU A 165 13.21 2.73 -5.73
N ARG A 166 12.74 1.90 -4.78
CA ARG A 166 11.39 1.29 -4.82
C ARG A 166 10.47 1.80 -3.71
N HIS A 167 11.05 2.40 -2.67
CA HIS A 167 10.37 2.83 -1.46
C HIS A 167 11.02 4.10 -0.89
N PRO A 168 10.45 5.29 -1.15
CA PRO A 168 10.93 6.52 -0.54
C PRO A 168 10.97 6.39 0.98
N MET A 169 12.12 6.67 1.60
CA MET A 169 12.30 6.61 3.05
C MET A 169 12.40 8.02 3.64
N ASN A 170 11.74 8.26 4.76
CA ASN A 170 11.93 9.48 5.52
C ASN A 170 13.22 9.44 6.36
N GLN A 171 13.71 10.61 6.78
CA GLN A 171 14.94 10.74 7.56
C GLN A 171 14.95 9.90 8.86
N PHE A 172 13.80 9.67 9.49
CA PHE A 172 13.71 8.86 10.71
C PHE A 172 13.78 7.37 10.41
N GLU A 173 13.21 6.94 9.29
CA GLU A 173 13.30 5.57 8.78
C GLU A 173 14.73 5.21 8.39
N ILE A 174 15.41 6.09 7.65
CA ILE A 174 16.83 5.91 7.29
C ILE A 174 17.67 5.82 8.56
N LYS A 175 17.47 6.75 9.50
CA LYS A 175 18.18 6.72 10.79
C LYS A 175 17.95 5.41 11.54
N SER A 176 16.70 4.98 11.71
CA SER A 176 16.35 3.72 12.38
C SER A 176 16.97 2.50 11.68
N PHE A 177 16.99 2.50 10.35
CA PHE A 177 17.60 1.45 9.54
C PHE A 177 19.12 1.37 9.76
N ILE A 178 19.82 2.50 9.68
CA ILE A 178 21.27 2.58 9.90
C ILE A 178 21.65 2.25 11.35
N ASP A 179 20.89 2.76 12.33
CA ASP A 179 21.11 2.49 13.75
C ASP A 179 21.05 0.97 14.05
N LYS A 180 20.14 0.23 13.39
CA LYS A 180 20.05 -1.24 13.51
C LYS A 180 21.25 -1.98 12.91
N ARG A 181 21.94 -1.38 11.95
CA ARG A 181 23.11 -1.96 11.26
C ARG A 181 24.43 -1.61 11.96
N GLY A 182 24.39 -0.63 12.87
CA GLY A 182 25.39 -0.43 13.92
C GLY A 182 26.73 0.15 13.46
N LYS A 183 26.80 0.82 12.30
CA LYS A 183 28.12 1.09 11.66
C LYS A 183 28.39 2.46 11.00
N ALA A 184 27.45 3.40 10.92
CA ALA A 184 27.71 4.68 10.22
C ALA A 184 27.52 5.94 11.09
N ASP A 185 28.39 6.94 10.88
CA ASP A 185 28.11 8.32 11.32
C ASP A 185 26.92 8.83 10.51
N ILE A 186 25.78 8.93 11.18
CA ILE A 186 24.52 9.31 10.55
C ILE A 186 24.58 10.69 9.87
N ASN A 187 25.41 11.60 10.36
CA ASN A 187 25.54 12.94 9.79
C ASN A 187 26.32 12.89 8.47
N GLU A 188 27.43 12.16 8.43
CA GLU A 188 28.18 11.93 7.19
C GLU A 188 27.32 11.20 6.15
N PHE A 189 26.52 10.23 6.59
CA PHE A 189 25.60 9.50 5.75
C PHE A 189 24.55 10.41 5.09
N PHE A 190 23.88 11.27 5.88
CA PHE A 190 22.93 12.23 5.32
C PHE A 190 23.62 13.29 4.45
N ASN A 191 24.84 13.70 4.77
CA ASN A 191 25.61 14.59 3.89
C ASN A 191 25.87 13.94 2.54
N ARG A 192 26.22 12.65 2.50
CA ARG A 192 26.39 11.91 1.25
C ARG A 192 25.08 11.81 0.46
N LEU A 193 23.95 11.50 1.12
CA LEU A 193 22.63 11.45 0.48
C LEU A 193 22.20 12.80 -0.10
N ASN A 194 22.38 13.89 0.66
CA ASN A 194 21.97 15.24 0.23
C ASN A 194 22.80 15.79 -0.93
N ASN A 195 24.01 15.27 -1.14
CA ASN A 195 24.91 15.68 -2.23
C ASN A 195 24.87 14.75 -3.44
N ASP A 196 24.06 13.69 -3.42
CA ASP A 196 23.90 12.79 -4.57
C ASP A 196 22.90 13.38 -5.57
N GLU A 197 23.37 13.67 -6.78
CA GLU A 197 22.55 14.22 -7.86
C GLU A 197 21.44 13.26 -8.32
N ASN A 198 21.54 11.96 -8.04
CA ASN A 198 20.53 10.97 -8.38
C ASN A 198 19.43 10.84 -7.32
N ILE A 199 19.57 11.53 -6.19
CA ILE A 199 18.58 11.50 -5.11
C ILE A 199 17.76 12.78 -5.14
N GLU A 200 16.45 12.62 -5.05
CA GLU A 200 15.52 13.71 -4.80
C GLU A 200 15.15 13.73 -3.32
N VAL A 201 15.36 14.89 -2.69
CA VAL A 201 15.00 15.14 -1.29
C VAL A 201 13.76 16.03 -1.26
N ILE A 202 12.64 15.45 -0.84
CA ILE A 202 11.36 16.14 -0.73
C ILE A 202 11.12 16.47 0.74
N ASN A 203 10.97 17.76 1.05
CA ASN A 203 10.51 18.17 2.37
C ASN A 203 8.99 18.03 2.45
N TYR A 204 8.50 17.11 3.27
CA TYR A 204 7.08 16.88 3.48
C TYR A 204 6.81 16.80 4.98
N LYS A 205 5.85 17.60 5.48
CA LYS A 205 5.44 17.62 6.90
C LYS A 205 6.61 17.80 7.90
N ASN A 206 7.55 18.69 7.59
CA ASN A 206 8.74 19.01 8.40
C ASN A 206 9.76 17.88 8.55
N TYR A 207 9.76 16.90 7.65
CA TYR A 207 10.83 15.92 7.53
C TYR A 207 11.24 15.72 6.08
N ASN A 208 12.51 15.38 5.88
CA ASN A 208 13.04 15.07 4.56
C ASN A 208 12.71 13.62 4.20
N THR A 209 12.18 13.43 2.99
CA THR A 209 11.97 12.12 2.38
C THR A 209 12.89 11.98 1.17
N TYR A 210 13.60 10.86 1.09
CA TYR A 210 14.60 10.58 0.06
C TYR A 210 14.04 9.55 -0.91
N ARG A 211 14.10 9.83 -2.21
CA ARG A 211 13.78 8.90 -3.29
C ARG A 211 14.82 8.98 -4.40
N LEU A 212 15.03 7.89 -5.14
CA LEU A 212 15.83 7.94 -6.35
C LEU A 212 15.07 8.73 -7.44
N LYS A 213 15.80 9.50 -8.25
CA LYS A 213 15.26 10.21 -9.43
C LYS A 213 14.92 9.27 -10.58
#